data_AF-A0A820GJK1-F1
#
_entry.id   AF-A0A820GJK1-F1
#
_cell.length_a   1.000
_cell.length_b   1.000
_cell.length_c   1.000
_cell.angle_alpha   90.00
_cell.angle_beta   90.00
_cell.angle_gamma   90.00
#
_symmetry.space_group_name_H-M   'P 1'
#
loop_
_entity.id
_entity.type
_entity.pdbx_description
1 polymer ?
#
loop_
_entity_poly.entity_id
_entity_poly.type
_entity_poly.pdbx_seq_one_letter_code
_entity_poly.pdbx_strand_id
1 'polypeptide(L)'
;ATSTATTITYVLWSFDNVTTDLYGNYNGELVNGATCTVSSSTIPYLGQGYPLGLTSSLNQSFQVSTFLNLASTSFTIEAWIYSTVVTGDNGIMGQCDCTSCENKCFFFLIRSSKLYVGFTLNDINGLTTLTVNTWYHIAFVYDSVTKKQVLYLNGVQDNVKSSASAYQGANGTFTVGSATFSTSTKFFNGYIDNVKISTQAKSATEVLYAASLIAYYSFDLPTATNDNGPNGLNGTAVNTAAVTGRVNEAMGFTGSSSYFQAYGFYQAGFGVNYNKPFSISMWISVSTYTSCAIVQMSTTYNGGSCFNMLGIFAYTGNAGQWVAQGYAWPTIYGSPITLNTWTHISWTFSLTDGYRLYINGVYYATTGYYSYGGTSGAITWIQIGYNFACTSAYISNAGFQGIIDEIYVHNREITAAEVSALANP
;
A
#
# COMPACT_ATOMS: atom_id res chain seq x y z
N ALA A 1 -25.99 33.87 0.63
CA ALA A 1 -26.13 32.43 0.38
C ALA A 1 -25.15 31.72 1.30
N THR A 2 -25.66 31.09 2.35
CA THR A 2 -24.87 30.23 3.24
C THR A 2 -24.37 29.06 2.41
N SER A 3 -23.05 28.97 2.18
CA SER A 3 -22.45 27.77 1.57
C SER A 3 -22.67 26.62 2.54
N THR A 4 -23.63 25.76 2.25
CA THR A 4 -23.70 24.44 2.88
C THR A 4 -22.38 23.76 2.57
N ALA A 5 -21.53 23.58 3.59
CA ALA A 5 -20.33 22.78 3.46
C ALA A 5 -20.75 21.41 2.90
N THR A 6 -20.24 21.04 1.73
CA THR A 6 -20.54 19.75 1.12
C THR A 6 -19.99 18.68 2.06
N THR A 7 -20.87 17.92 2.73
CA THR A 7 -20.45 16.81 3.57
C THR A 7 -19.73 15.79 2.70
N ILE A 8 -18.46 15.52 3.02
CA ILE A 8 -17.68 14.51 2.32
C ILE A 8 -18.19 13.15 2.78
N THR A 9 -18.58 12.32 1.83
CA THR A 9 -18.91 10.92 2.08
C THR A 9 -17.65 10.10 1.90
N TYR A 10 -17.37 9.23 2.86
CA TYR A 10 -16.35 8.19 2.78
C TYR A 10 -17.01 6.83 2.96
N VAL A 11 -16.57 5.87 2.16
CA VAL A 11 -17.00 4.47 2.21
C VAL A 11 -15.76 3.61 2.16
N LEU A 12 -15.69 2.58 3.01
CA LEU A 12 -14.64 1.58 2.96
C LEU A 12 -15.23 0.19 3.23
N TRP A 13 -15.10 -0.69 2.25
CA TRP A 13 -15.33 -2.13 2.41
C TRP A 13 -13.98 -2.85 2.33
N SER A 14 -13.49 -3.35 3.47
CA SER A 14 -12.27 -4.17 3.49
C SER A 14 -12.51 -5.57 2.96
N PHE A 15 -13.74 -6.08 3.06
CA PHE A 15 -14.13 -7.45 2.73
C PHE A 15 -13.49 -8.55 3.59
N ASP A 16 -12.81 -8.20 4.68
CA ASP A 16 -12.15 -9.13 5.61
C ASP A 16 -13.15 -9.93 6.46
N ASN A 17 -13.92 -10.79 5.79
CA ASN A 17 -15.05 -11.54 6.32
C ASN A 17 -16.19 -10.66 6.86
N VAL A 18 -16.27 -9.41 6.40
CA VAL A 18 -17.31 -8.45 6.75
C VAL A 18 -17.83 -7.75 5.49
N THR A 19 -19.12 -7.41 5.48
CA THR A 19 -19.80 -6.70 4.39
C THR A 19 -20.23 -5.28 4.81
N THR A 20 -19.79 -4.87 5.99
CA THR A 20 -20.10 -3.57 6.58
C THR A 20 -19.12 -2.52 6.06
N ASP A 21 -19.64 -1.34 5.76
CA ASP A 21 -18.84 -0.14 5.55
C ASP A 21 -18.20 0.27 6.89
N LEU A 22 -16.90 0.59 6.91
CA LEU A 22 -16.20 1.04 8.12
C LEU A 22 -16.88 2.26 8.77
N TYR A 23 -17.47 3.15 7.98
CA TYR A 23 -18.18 4.34 8.46
C TYR A 23 -19.68 4.09 8.70
N GLY A 24 -20.16 2.86 8.45
CA GLY A 24 -21.47 2.34 8.83
C GLY A 24 -22.66 2.79 7.97
N ASN A 25 -22.46 3.61 6.93
CA ASN A 25 -23.57 4.22 6.18
C ASN A 25 -23.99 3.40 4.96
N TYR A 26 -23.06 2.62 4.39
CA TYR A 26 -23.25 1.91 3.12
C TYR A 26 -22.94 0.42 3.27
N ASN A 27 -23.56 -0.24 4.25
CA ASN A 27 -23.48 -1.70 4.37
C ASN A 27 -24.12 -2.38 3.16
N GLY A 28 -23.60 -3.55 2.79
CA GLY A 28 -24.16 -4.32 1.69
C GLY A 28 -24.24 -5.81 1.99
N GLU A 29 -24.69 -6.53 0.97
CA GLU A 29 -24.96 -7.97 1.04
C GLU A 29 -24.28 -8.70 -0.12
N LEU A 30 -23.86 -9.93 0.16
CA LEU A 30 -23.29 -10.83 -0.83
C LEU A 30 -24.43 -11.52 -1.59
N VAL A 31 -24.32 -11.54 -2.92
CA VAL A 31 -25.37 -12.04 -3.82
C VAL A 31 -24.89 -13.28 -4.56
N ASN A 32 -25.81 -14.23 -4.77
CA ASN A 32 -25.60 -15.48 -5.49
C ASN A 32 -24.45 -16.34 -4.93
N GLY A 33 -24.29 -16.34 -3.61
CA GLY A 33 -23.28 -17.13 -2.92
C GLY A 33 -21.85 -16.61 -3.08
N ALA A 34 -21.68 -15.32 -3.41
CA ALA A 34 -20.37 -14.66 -3.28
C ALA A 34 -19.87 -14.81 -1.84
N THR A 35 -18.55 -14.90 -1.65
CA THR A 35 -17.96 -15.09 -0.32
C THR A 35 -16.72 -14.24 -0.14
N CYS A 36 -16.48 -13.80 1.09
CA CYS A 36 -15.21 -13.22 1.51
C CYS A 36 -14.26 -14.36 1.91
N THR A 37 -13.54 -14.93 0.94
CA THR A 37 -12.68 -16.09 1.17
C THR A 37 -11.38 -16.02 0.37
N VAL A 38 -10.34 -16.66 0.89
CA VAL A 38 -9.10 -16.92 0.19
C VAL A 38 -9.10 -18.36 -0.31
N SER A 39 -8.82 -18.56 -1.60
CA SER A 39 -8.46 -19.90 -2.07
C SER A 39 -7.06 -20.23 -1.59
N SER A 40 -6.75 -21.52 -1.39
CA SER A 40 -5.39 -21.95 -1.06
C SER A 40 -4.35 -21.55 -2.12
N SER A 41 -4.80 -21.17 -3.32
CA SER A 41 -3.98 -20.73 -4.45
C SER A 41 -3.87 -19.22 -4.62
N THR A 42 -4.61 -18.39 -3.86
CA THR A 42 -4.56 -16.92 -3.98
C THR A 42 -4.30 -16.29 -2.61
N ILE A 43 -3.15 -15.63 -2.51
CA ILE A 43 -2.78 -14.83 -1.34
C ILE A 43 -3.44 -13.44 -1.50
N PRO A 44 -4.15 -12.91 -0.47
CA PRO A 44 -4.61 -11.52 -0.47
C PRO A 44 -3.48 -10.56 -0.80
N TYR A 45 -3.78 -9.34 -1.24
CA TYR A 45 -2.72 -8.38 -1.57
C TYR A 45 -1.75 -8.17 -0.39
N LEU A 46 -2.26 -8.02 0.84
CA LEU A 46 -1.44 -7.89 2.05
C LEU A 46 -1.06 -9.26 2.68
N GLY A 47 -1.44 -10.37 2.06
CA GLY A 47 -1.28 -11.73 2.57
C GLY A 47 -1.94 -12.01 3.93
N GLN A 48 -2.86 -11.15 4.34
CA GLN A 48 -3.75 -11.31 5.47
C GLN A 48 -5.15 -10.83 5.08
N GLY A 49 -6.14 -11.22 5.87
CA GLY A 49 -7.53 -10.85 5.60
C GLY A 49 -8.18 -11.72 4.52
N TYR A 50 -9.32 -11.24 4.00
CA TYR A 50 -10.09 -11.95 2.99
C TYR A 50 -10.57 -10.97 1.92
N PRO A 51 -10.31 -11.23 0.63
CA PRO A 51 -10.94 -10.46 -0.43
C PRO A 51 -12.34 -10.99 -0.73
N LEU A 52 -13.15 -10.18 -1.41
CA LEU A 52 -14.41 -10.60 -2.02
C LEU A 52 -14.14 -11.50 -3.23
N GLY A 53 -14.44 -12.80 -3.11
CA GLY A 53 -14.33 -13.79 -4.18
C GLY A 53 -15.59 -13.86 -5.05
N LEU A 54 -15.39 -13.82 -6.37
CA LEU A 54 -16.44 -13.63 -7.35
C LEU A 54 -16.28 -14.58 -8.54
N THR A 55 -17.36 -15.30 -8.86
CA THR A 55 -17.47 -16.19 -10.01
C THR A 55 -18.48 -15.62 -11.01
N SER A 56 -17.98 -15.21 -12.17
CA SER A 56 -18.78 -14.55 -13.21
C SER A 56 -19.93 -15.41 -13.73
N SER A 57 -19.73 -16.71 -13.92
CA SER A 57 -20.75 -17.66 -14.39
C SER A 57 -21.90 -17.90 -13.40
N LEU A 58 -21.71 -17.51 -12.14
CA LEU A 58 -22.72 -17.57 -11.08
C LEU A 58 -23.38 -16.20 -10.84
N ASN A 59 -23.03 -15.17 -11.64
CA ASN A 59 -23.54 -13.81 -11.48
C ASN A 59 -23.34 -13.26 -10.06
N GLN A 60 -22.17 -13.55 -9.47
CA GLN A 60 -21.85 -13.15 -8.09
C GLN A 60 -21.52 -11.66 -8.00
N SER A 61 -21.96 -11.03 -6.91
CA SER A 61 -21.68 -9.62 -6.62
C SER A 61 -21.87 -9.31 -5.14
N PHE A 62 -21.42 -8.13 -4.73
CA PHE A 62 -21.82 -7.45 -3.51
C PHE A 62 -22.70 -6.25 -3.88
N GLN A 63 -23.77 -6.00 -3.12
CA GLN A 63 -24.76 -4.96 -3.43
C GLN A 63 -25.06 -4.09 -2.21
N VAL A 64 -25.14 -2.78 -2.43
CA VAL A 64 -25.47 -1.78 -1.42
C VAL A 64 -26.88 -1.27 -1.66
N SER A 65 -27.78 -1.46 -0.69
CA SER A 65 -29.18 -1.04 -0.80
C SER A 65 -29.36 0.48 -0.63
N THR A 66 -28.50 1.12 0.16
CA THR A 66 -28.45 2.59 0.28
C THR A 66 -27.87 3.21 -0.99
N PHE A 67 -28.62 4.12 -1.61
CA PHE A 67 -28.16 4.86 -2.79
C PHE A 67 -26.93 5.71 -2.47
N LEU A 68 -25.84 5.51 -3.23
CA LEU A 68 -24.62 6.28 -3.11
C LEU A 68 -24.68 7.49 -4.05
N ASN A 69 -24.93 8.67 -3.51
CA ASN A 69 -25.08 9.88 -4.33
C ASN A 69 -23.73 10.42 -4.80
N LEU A 70 -23.35 10.04 -6.03
CA LEU A 70 -22.18 10.56 -6.75
C LEU A 70 -22.56 11.61 -7.81
N ALA A 71 -23.84 11.98 -7.90
CA ALA A 71 -24.34 12.82 -8.98
C ALA A 71 -23.80 14.26 -8.86
N SER A 72 -23.31 14.80 -9.99
CA SER A 72 -22.86 16.19 -10.12
C SER A 72 -21.79 16.64 -9.12
N THR A 73 -21.07 15.72 -8.48
CA THR A 73 -19.97 16.00 -7.55
C THR A 73 -18.64 15.43 -8.07
N SER A 74 -17.53 15.90 -7.49
CA SER A 74 -16.25 15.21 -7.60
C SER A 74 -16.30 13.91 -6.79
N PHE A 75 -15.59 12.88 -7.23
CA PHE A 75 -15.44 11.64 -6.47
C PHE A 75 -14.21 10.84 -6.88
N THR A 76 -13.76 9.98 -5.99
CA THR A 76 -12.72 8.99 -6.22
C THR A 76 -13.22 7.62 -5.81
N ILE A 77 -12.98 6.61 -6.66
CA ILE A 77 -13.24 5.21 -6.35
C ILE A 77 -11.93 4.44 -6.57
N GLU A 78 -11.52 3.65 -5.59
CA GLU A 78 -10.29 2.86 -5.63
C GLU A 78 -10.49 1.46 -5.04
N ALA A 79 -9.73 0.48 -5.52
CA ALA A 79 -9.78 -0.90 -5.06
C ALA A 79 -8.52 -1.66 -5.47
N TRP A 80 -8.23 -2.77 -4.76
CA TRP A 80 -7.36 -3.81 -5.27
C TRP A 80 -8.18 -4.84 -6.04
N ILE A 81 -7.75 -5.22 -7.24
CA ILE A 81 -8.37 -6.27 -8.05
C ILE A 81 -7.37 -7.36 -8.43
N TYR A 82 -7.82 -8.60 -8.41
CA TYR A 82 -7.12 -9.76 -8.94
C TYR A 82 -8.05 -10.46 -9.91
N SER A 83 -7.88 -10.19 -11.20
CA SER A 83 -8.72 -10.78 -12.22
C SER A 83 -8.14 -12.11 -12.71
N THR A 84 -8.98 -13.13 -12.82
CA THR A 84 -8.62 -14.41 -13.45
C THR A 84 -9.00 -14.44 -14.94
N VAL A 85 -9.73 -13.43 -15.42
CA VAL A 85 -10.18 -13.27 -16.81
C VAL A 85 -10.14 -11.80 -17.20
N VAL A 86 -9.26 -11.43 -18.13
CA VAL A 86 -9.12 -10.05 -18.64
C VAL A 86 -9.63 -9.88 -20.08
N THR A 87 -10.24 -10.91 -20.66
CA THR A 87 -10.84 -10.88 -22.00
C THR A 87 -12.35 -10.63 -21.90
N GLY A 88 -12.93 -9.99 -22.92
CA GLY A 88 -14.35 -9.59 -22.89
C GLY A 88 -14.60 -8.42 -21.94
N ASP A 89 -15.85 -8.27 -21.50
CA ASP A 89 -16.26 -7.25 -20.52
C ASP A 89 -16.44 -7.90 -19.14
N ASN A 90 -15.64 -7.50 -18.15
CA ASN A 90 -15.70 -8.01 -16.78
C ASN A 90 -16.03 -6.86 -15.82
N GLY A 91 -17.26 -6.83 -15.30
CA GLY A 91 -17.77 -5.71 -14.50
C GLY A 91 -17.20 -5.70 -13.10
N ILE A 92 -16.36 -4.72 -12.77
CA ILE A 92 -15.70 -4.61 -11.46
C ILE A 92 -16.65 -3.94 -10.46
N MET A 93 -17.27 -2.83 -10.83
CA MET A 93 -18.23 -2.10 -10.00
C MET A 93 -19.07 -1.13 -10.82
N GLY A 94 -20.23 -0.73 -10.32
CA GLY A 94 -21.11 0.19 -11.05
C GLY A 94 -22.30 0.68 -10.23
N GLN A 95 -22.99 1.66 -10.79
CA GLN A 95 -24.29 2.16 -10.32
C GLN A 95 -25.03 2.76 -11.52
N CYS A 96 -26.20 2.22 -11.84
CA CYS A 96 -26.88 2.52 -13.11
C CYS A 96 -28.33 2.92 -12.88
N ASP A 97 -28.66 4.15 -13.27
CA ASP A 97 -30.02 4.72 -13.21
C ASP A 97 -30.77 4.44 -14.53
N CYS A 98 -30.12 4.68 -15.69
CA CYS A 98 -30.72 4.49 -17.01
C CYS A 98 -29.70 4.03 -18.06
N THR A 99 -29.83 2.80 -18.54
CA THR A 99 -28.88 2.13 -19.47
C THR A 99 -28.76 2.79 -20.85
N SER A 100 -29.77 3.57 -21.26
CA SER A 100 -29.81 4.27 -22.54
C SER A 100 -29.64 5.79 -22.42
N CYS A 101 -29.46 6.32 -21.21
CA CYS A 101 -29.34 7.75 -20.97
C CYS A 101 -27.86 8.14 -20.81
N GLU A 102 -27.46 9.21 -21.49
CA GLU A 102 -26.13 9.79 -21.33
C GLU A 102 -25.86 10.16 -19.87
N ASN A 103 -24.64 9.90 -19.38
CA ASN A 103 -24.17 10.28 -18.04
C ASN A 103 -24.90 9.64 -16.84
N LYS A 104 -25.79 8.66 -17.05
CA LYS A 104 -26.64 8.08 -15.99
C LYS A 104 -26.32 6.64 -15.60
N CYS A 105 -25.29 6.02 -16.16
CA CYS A 105 -24.80 4.74 -15.66
C CYS A 105 -23.30 4.74 -15.48
N PHE A 106 -22.88 4.75 -14.22
CA PHE A 106 -21.51 4.50 -13.85
C PHE A 106 -21.21 3.01 -14.00
N PHE A 107 -20.20 2.69 -14.80
CA PHE A 107 -19.61 1.36 -14.86
C PHE A 107 -18.09 1.49 -14.79
N PHE A 108 -17.46 0.53 -14.12
CA PHE A 108 -16.03 0.32 -14.12
C PHE A 108 -15.80 -1.18 -14.39
N LEU A 109 -15.14 -1.49 -15.49
CA LEU A 109 -14.96 -2.86 -15.98
C LEU A 109 -13.60 -3.05 -16.67
N ILE A 110 -13.23 -4.30 -16.91
CA ILE A 110 -12.12 -4.64 -17.82
C ILE A 110 -12.70 -4.90 -19.19
N ARG A 111 -12.19 -4.23 -20.23
CA ARG A 111 -12.55 -4.42 -21.63
C ARG A 111 -11.31 -4.43 -22.50
N SER A 112 -11.21 -5.42 -23.39
CA SER A 112 -10.02 -5.62 -24.24
C SER A 112 -8.73 -5.65 -23.42
N SER A 113 -8.78 -6.27 -22.24
CA SER A 113 -7.68 -6.38 -21.27
C SER A 113 -7.17 -5.05 -20.72
N LYS A 114 -7.95 -3.97 -20.79
CA LYS A 114 -7.64 -2.68 -20.17
C LYS A 114 -8.78 -2.25 -19.27
N LEU A 115 -8.49 -1.34 -18.34
CA LEU A 115 -9.52 -0.66 -17.57
C LEU A 115 -10.44 0.14 -18.50
N TYR A 116 -11.73 0.16 -18.19
CA TYR A 116 -12.73 0.92 -18.92
C TYR A 116 -13.78 1.42 -17.93
N VAL A 117 -13.96 2.73 -17.88
CA VAL A 117 -14.86 3.38 -16.93
C VAL A 117 -15.63 4.48 -17.64
N GLY A 118 -16.87 4.71 -17.24
CA GLY A 118 -17.68 5.74 -17.88
C GLY A 118 -19.03 5.91 -17.24
N PHE A 119 -19.76 6.91 -17.75
CA PHE A 119 -21.10 7.27 -17.29
C PHE A 119 -22.19 6.96 -18.33
N THR A 120 -21.89 6.15 -19.36
CA THR A 120 -22.63 5.99 -20.63
C THR A 120 -22.39 7.15 -21.58
N LEU A 121 -21.78 6.88 -22.73
CA LEU A 121 -21.36 7.84 -23.78
C LEU A 121 -20.39 8.92 -23.28
N ASN A 122 -19.91 8.78 -22.05
CA ASN A 122 -18.95 9.67 -21.41
C ASN A 122 -17.91 8.82 -20.69
N ASP A 123 -17.15 8.13 -21.53
CA ASP A 123 -16.30 7.03 -21.12
C ASP A 123 -14.83 7.42 -21.29
N ILE A 124 -13.95 6.70 -20.59
CA ILE A 124 -12.50 6.74 -20.73
C ILE A 124 -11.96 5.31 -20.66
N ASN A 125 -11.07 4.98 -21.60
CA ASN A 125 -10.35 3.71 -21.60
C ASN A 125 -8.95 3.88 -21.01
N GLY A 126 -8.48 2.86 -20.33
CA GLY A 126 -7.08 2.75 -19.92
C GLY A 126 -6.15 2.53 -21.13
N LEU A 127 -4.86 2.71 -20.89
CA LEU A 127 -3.79 2.50 -21.87
C LEU A 127 -3.03 1.21 -21.61
N THR A 128 -2.88 0.83 -20.35
CA THR A 128 -2.13 -0.36 -19.92
C THR A 128 -2.94 -1.64 -20.04
N THR A 129 -2.32 -2.68 -20.62
CA THR A 129 -2.88 -4.03 -20.69
C THR A 129 -2.65 -4.76 -19.36
N LEU A 130 -3.73 -5.25 -18.75
CA LEU A 130 -3.72 -6.08 -17.56
C LEU A 130 -3.42 -7.53 -17.91
N THR A 131 -2.70 -8.21 -17.03
CA THR A 131 -2.53 -9.66 -17.06
C THR A 131 -3.42 -10.33 -16.03
N VAL A 132 -3.86 -11.56 -16.31
CA VAL A 132 -4.58 -12.37 -15.32
C VAL A 132 -3.68 -12.68 -14.12
N ASN A 133 -4.29 -13.06 -13.00
CA ASN A 133 -3.62 -13.56 -11.81
C ASN A 133 -2.58 -12.59 -11.22
N THR A 134 -2.87 -11.28 -11.32
CA THR A 134 -2.02 -10.21 -10.83
C THR A 134 -2.87 -9.22 -10.05
N TRP A 135 -2.42 -8.87 -8.85
CA TRP A 135 -3.04 -7.79 -8.08
C TRP A 135 -2.70 -6.44 -8.70
N TYR A 136 -3.72 -5.63 -8.92
CA TYR A 136 -3.60 -4.24 -9.35
C TYR A 136 -4.39 -3.34 -8.42
N HIS A 137 -3.79 -2.21 -8.03
CA HIS A 137 -4.57 -1.11 -7.47
C HIS A 137 -5.15 -0.31 -8.63
N ILE A 138 -6.47 -0.15 -8.65
CA ILE A 138 -7.15 0.68 -9.65
C ILE A 138 -7.73 1.89 -8.95
N ALA A 139 -7.74 3.03 -9.63
CA ALA A 139 -8.45 4.20 -9.17
C ALA A 139 -9.07 4.96 -10.34
N PHE A 140 -10.26 5.51 -10.10
CA PHE A 140 -10.91 6.45 -10.99
C PHE A 140 -11.22 7.72 -10.21
N VAL A 141 -10.75 8.86 -10.72
CA VAL A 141 -10.99 10.18 -10.15
C VAL A 141 -11.79 10.99 -11.15
N TYR A 142 -12.96 11.47 -10.73
CA TYR A 142 -13.68 12.51 -11.44
C TYR A 142 -13.64 13.82 -10.64
N ASP A 143 -13.14 14.88 -11.27
CA ASP A 143 -13.13 16.22 -10.71
C ASP A 143 -14.17 17.09 -11.42
N SER A 144 -15.22 17.44 -10.70
CA SER A 144 -16.32 18.28 -11.18
C SER A 144 -15.94 19.75 -11.40
N VAL A 145 -14.84 20.22 -10.82
CA VAL A 145 -14.33 21.59 -10.99
C VAL A 145 -13.51 21.67 -12.27
N THR A 146 -12.53 20.78 -12.44
CA THR A 146 -11.68 20.77 -13.63
C THR A 146 -12.26 20.00 -14.81
N LYS A 147 -13.40 19.30 -14.62
CA LYS A 147 -14.08 18.45 -15.61
C LYS A 147 -13.15 17.36 -16.16
N LYS A 148 -12.33 16.78 -15.29
CA LYS A 148 -11.38 15.72 -15.64
C LYS A 148 -11.86 14.37 -15.12
N GLN A 149 -11.77 13.37 -15.99
CA GLN A 149 -11.80 11.95 -15.64
C GLN A 149 -10.37 11.42 -15.72
N VAL A 150 -9.86 10.83 -14.65
CA VAL A 150 -8.49 10.30 -14.58
C VAL A 150 -8.55 8.84 -14.13
N LEU A 151 -7.96 7.97 -14.94
CA LEU A 151 -7.76 6.56 -14.61
C LEU A 151 -6.34 6.38 -14.08
N TYR A 152 -6.20 5.66 -12.97
CA TYR A 152 -4.93 5.30 -12.36
C TYR A 152 -4.81 3.78 -12.26
N LEU A 153 -3.61 3.27 -12.49
CA LEU A 153 -3.22 1.88 -12.28
C LEU A 153 -1.95 1.85 -11.44
N ASN A 154 -1.96 1.10 -10.34
CA ASN A 154 -0.88 1.03 -9.35
C ASN A 154 -0.39 2.40 -8.88
N GLY A 155 -1.32 3.34 -8.70
CA GLY A 155 -1.03 4.68 -8.21
C GLY A 155 -0.55 5.68 -9.27
N VAL A 156 -0.26 5.21 -10.50
CA VAL A 156 0.24 6.04 -11.59
C VAL A 156 -0.90 6.33 -12.57
N GLN A 157 -0.95 7.54 -13.11
CA GLN A 157 -1.94 7.93 -14.11
C GLN A 157 -1.80 7.05 -15.36
N ASP A 158 -2.84 6.28 -15.69
CA ASP A 158 -2.92 5.44 -16.87
C ASP A 158 -3.54 6.19 -18.05
N ASN A 159 -4.59 6.99 -17.82
CA ASN A 159 -5.15 7.89 -18.83
C ASN A 159 -5.89 9.09 -18.20
N VAL A 160 -6.09 10.15 -18.99
CA VAL A 160 -6.86 11.33 -18.61
C VAL A 160 -7.75 11.78 -19.76
N LYS A 161 -8.98 12.16 -19.44
CA LYS A 161 -9.94 12.79 -20.34
C LYS A 161 -10.37 14.13 -19.75
N SER A 162 -10.26 15.18 -20.55
CA SER A 162 -10.70 16.53 -20.21
C SER A 162 -12.11 16.79 -20.75
N SER A 163 -12.75 17.86 -20.25
CA SER A 163 -14.08 18.30 -20.69
C SER A 163 -15.17 17.22 -20.52
N ALA A 164 -15.03 16.40 -19.48
CA ALA A 164 -16.00 15.35 -19.18
C ALA A 164 -17.23 15.94 -18.46
N SER A 165 -18.42 15.50 -18.88
CA SER A 165 -19.66 15.75 -18.15
C SER A 165 -19.65 15.02 -16.81
N ALA A 166 -20.42 15.53 -15.84
CA ALA A 166 -20.57 14.85 -14.56
C ALA A 166 -21.44 13.60 -14.69
N TYR A 167 -21.25 12.64 -13.78
CA TYR A 167 -22.25 11.60 -13.54
C TYR A 167 -23.56 12.25 -13.06
N GLN A 168 -24.69 11.82 -13.60
CA GLN A 168 -26.03 12.41 -13.39
C GLN A 168 -27.07 11.38 -12.93
N GLY A 169 -26.67 10.13 -12.70
CA GLY A 169 -27.61 9.11 -12.22
C GLY A 169 -28.08 9.44 -10.80
N ALA A 170 -29.39 9.42 -10.60
CA ALA A 170 -30.04 9.81 -9.34
C ALA A 170 -30.65 8.61 -8.58
N ASN A 171 -30.44 7.40 -9.11
CA ASN A 171 -30.90 6.14 -8.54
C ASN A 171 -29.95 5.00 -8.96
N GLY A 172 -30.29 3.78 -8.59
CA GLY A 172 -29.56 2.56 -8.92
C GLY A 172 -28.81 2.00 -7.73
N THR A 173 -28.71 0.67 -7.68
CA THR A 173 -27.93 -0.06 -6.68
C THR A 173 -26.45 0.05 -6.99
N PHE A 174 -25.64 0.41 -6.00
CA PHE A 174 -24.19 0.31 -6.15
C PHE A 174 -23.76 -1.16 -6.02
N THR A 175 -22.97 -1.64 -6.97
CA THR A 175 -22.52 -3.04 -7.02
C THR A 175 -21.01 -3.12 -7.07
N VAL A 176 -20.44 -4.10 -6.37
CA VAL A 176 -19.05 -4.56 -6.51
C VAL A 176 -19.08 -6.00 -7.03
N GLY A 177 -18.19 -6.33 -7.97
CA GLY A 177 -18.20 -7.60 -8.71
C GLY A 177 -19.19 -7.66 -9.87
N SER A 178 -19.91 -6.58 -10.14
CA SER A 178 -20.68 -6.42 -11.37
C SER A 178 -20.80 -4.96 -11.78
N ALA A 179 -21.06 -4.73 -13.07
CA ALA A 179 -21.37 -3.42 -13.62
C ALA A 179 -22.35 -3.57 -14.79
N THR A 180 -23.40 -2.74 -14.81
CA THR A 180 -24.30 -2.67 -15.98
C THR A 180 -23.66 -1.83 -17.07
N PHE A 181 -23.42 -2.45 -18.22
CA PHE A 181 -22.84 -1.82 -19.38
C PHE A 181 -23.73 -2.05 -20.61
N SER A 182 -24.14 -0.96 -21.25
CA SER A 182 -25.19 -0.99 -22.28
C SER A 182 -26.44 -1.69 -21.72
N THR A 183 -26.99 -2.68 -22.42
CA THR A 183 -28.23 -3.37 -22.03
C THR A 183 -28.00 -4.63 -21.19
N SER A 184 -26.79 -4.87 -20.67
CA SER A 184 -26.49 -6.12 -19.95
C SER A 184 -25.60 -5.88 -18.74
N THR A 185 -25.81 -6.65 -17.68
CA THR A 185 -24.91 -6.69 -16.54
C THR A 185 -23.72 -7.59 -16.85
N LYS A 186 -22.51 -7.09 -16.59
CA LYS A 186 -21.25 -7.81 -16.69
C LYS A 186 -20.78 -8.16 -15.29
N PHE A 187 -20.26 -9.37 -15.11
CA PHE A 187 -19.83 -9.89 -13.82
C PHE A 187 -18.32 -10.08 -13.80
N PHE A 188 -17.69 -9.85 -12.64
CA PHE A 188 -16.27 -10.04 -12.43
C PHE A 188 -15.95 -11.52 -12.18
N ASN A 189 -14.73 -11.94 -12.56
CA ASN A 189 -14.21 -13.25 -12.20
C ASN A 189 -12.84 -13.09 -11.52
N GLY A 190 -12.78 -13.36 -10.22
CA GLY A 190 -11.58 -13.20 -9.42
C GLY A 190 -11.87 -12.61 -8.04
N TYR A 191 -10.95 -11.79 -7.54
CA TYR A 191 -11.00 -11.21 -6.20
C TYR A 191 -10.95 -9.69 -6.24
N ILE A 192 -11.70 -9.04 -5.35
CA ILE A 192 -11.69 -7.59 -5.13
C ILE A 192 -11.49 -7.32 -3.64
N ASP A 193 -10.69 -6.33 -3.29
CA ASP A 193 -10.31 -6.06 -1.91
C ASP A 193 -10.18 -4.54 -1.68
N ASN A 194 -10.40 -4.10 -0.43
CA ASN A 194 -10.16 -2.73 0.03
C ASN A 194 -10.80 -1.65 -0.88
N VAL A 195 -12.09 -1.80 -1.15
CA VAL A 195 -12.84 -0.84 -1.97
C VAL A 195 -13.11 0.42 -1.15
N LYS A 196 -12.64 1.56 -1.65
CA LYS A 196 -12.83 2.88 -1.04
C LYS A 196 -13.52 3.83 -2.00
N ILE A 197 -14.44 4.63 -1.48
CA ILE A 197 -15.12 5.69 -2.22
C ILE A 197 -15.09 6.97 -1.40
N SER A 198 -14.73 8.09 -2.04
CA SER A 198 -14.86 9.43 -1.46
C SER A 198 -15.58 10.38 -2.42
N THR A 199 -16.42 11.28 -1.91
CA THR A 199 -17.01 12.37 -2.73
C THR A 199 -16.06 13.56 -2.90
N GLN A 200 -14.77 13.25 -3.07
CA GLN A 200 -13.70 14.19 -3.36
C GLN A 200 -12.83 13.66 -4.49
N ALA A 201 -12.29 14.57 -5.29
CA ALA A 201 -11.24 14.23 -6.23
C ALA A 201 -9.90 14.17 -5.48
N LYS A 202 -9.34 12.95 -5.32
CA LYS A 202 -7.99 12.77 -4.77
C LYS A 202 -6.95 13.27 -5.77
N SER A 203 -5.88 13.86 -5.24
CA SER A 203 -4.68 14.20 -6.01
C SER A 203 -3.93 12.94 -6.45
N ALA A 204 -3.05 13.10 -7.45
CA ALA A 204 -2.18 12.01 -7.90
C ALA A 204 -1.29 11.48 -6.77
N THR A 205 -0.84 12.34 -5.85
CA THR A 205 -0.03 11.94 -4.69
C THR A 205 -0.82 11.09 -3.71
N GLU A 206 -2.08 11.45 -3.40
CA GLU A 206 -2.95 10.65 -2.52
C GLU A 206 -3.25 9.27 -3.12
N VAL A 207 -3.50 9.20 -4.44
CA VAL A 207 -3.74 7.93 -5.15
C VAL A 207 -2.46 7.07 -5.19
N LEU A 208 -1.29 7.69 -5.41
CA LEU A 208 -0.01 6.99 -5.37
C LEU A 208 0.30 6.48 -3.95
N TYR A 209 0.02 7.27 -2.92
CA TYR A 209 0.21 6.89 -1.53
C TYR A 209 -0.66 5.67 -1.18
N ALA A 210 -1.95 5.69 -1.53
CA ALA A 210 -2.88 4.58 -1.31
C ALA A 210 -2.44 3.28 -2.01
N ALA A 211 -1.85 3.38 -3.21
CA ALA A 211 -1.41 2.23 -3.98
C ALA A 211 -0.03 1.67 -3.57
N SER A 212 0.83 2.50 -2.97
CA SER A 212 2.26 2.18 -2.83
C SER A 212 2.84 2.21 -1.43
N LEU A 213 2.19 2.88 -0.47
CA LEU A 213 2.60 2.78 0.93
C LEU A 213 2.08 1.45 1.50
N ILE A 214 3.00 0.65 2.04
CA ILE A 214 2.70 -0.60 2.76
C ILE A 214 2.33 -0.28 4.20
N ALA A 215 3.15 0.50 4.90
CA ALA A 215 2.91 0.91 6.27
C ALA A 215 3.61 2.23 6.59
N TYR A 216 3.04 3.00 7.51
CA TYR A 216 3.63 4.18 8.12
C TYR A 216 3.47 4.12 9.63
N TYR A 217 4.57 4.17 10.38
CA TYR A 217 4.56 4.21 11.84
C TYR A 217 5.20 5.51 12.31
N SER A 218 4.37 6.45 12.83
CA SER A 218 4.88 7.66 13.47
C SER A 218 5.40 7.40 14.89
N PHE A 219 4.93 6.32 15.53
CA PHE A 219 5.15 6.06 16.96
C PHE A 219 4.56 7.11 17.93
N ASP A 220 3.71 8.00 17.42
CA ASP A 220 3.01 9.01 18.22
C ASP A 220 1.96 8.39 19.16
N LEU A 221 1.83 8.98 20.34
CA LEU A 221 0.78 8.61 21.30
C LEU A 221 -0.58 9.19 20.89
N PRO A 222 -1.71 8.55 21.26
CA PRO A 222 -1.83 7.40 22.18
C PRO A 222 -1.67 6.03 21.50
N THR A 223 -1.45 5.98 20.19
CA THR A 223 -1.47 4.74 19.40
C THR A 223 -0.13 4.46 18.73
N ALA A 224 0.95 4.42 19.53
CA ALA A 224 2.32 4.34 19.03
C ALA A 224 2.56 3.15 18.09
N THR A 225 1.86 2.02 18.24
CA THR A 225 2.07 0.84 17.39
C THR A 225 1.10 0.71 16.22
N ASN A 226 0.23 1.70 16.01
CA ASN A 226 -0.71 1.65 14.89
C ASN A 226 -0.02 2.00 13.57
N ASP A 227 -0.45 1.33 12.49
CA ASP A 227 -0.13 1.74 11.13
C ASP A 227 -1.00 2.94 10.75
N ASN A 228 -0.37 4.10 10.55
CA ASN A 228 -0.96 5.33 10.04
C ASN A 228 -1.08 5.34 8.50
N GLY A 229 -0.62 4.27 7.84
CA GLY A 229 -0.77 4.01 6.41
C GLY A 229 -2.14 3.45 6.01
N PRO A 230 -2.32 3.08 4.73
CA PRO A 230 -3.62 2.72 4.18
C PRO A 230 -4.08 1.27 4.48
N ASN A 231 -3.24 0.47 5.14
CA ASN A 231 -3.36 -1.01 5.19
C ASN A 231 -3.59 -1.58 6.60
N GLY A 232 -3.46 -0.77 7.66
CA GLY A 232 -3.76 -1.19 9.02
C GLY A 232 -2.84 -2.30 9.55
N LEU A 233 -1.57 -2.34 9.10
CA LEU A 233 -0.57 -3.32 9.54
C LEU A 233 -0.06 -3.00 10.96
N ASN A 234 -0.95 -2.96 11.95
CA ASN A 234 -0.59 -2.59 13.32
C ASN A 234 0.47 -3.55 13.90
N GLY A 235 1.42 -2.99 14.64
CA GLY A 235 2.51 -3.74 15.26
C GLY A 235 2.33 -3.97 16.76
N THR A 236 3.34 -4.58 17.35
CA THR A 236 3.52 -4.71 18.79
C THR A 236 4.93 -4.27 19.17
N ALA A 237 5.09 -3.77 20.39
CA ALA A 237 6.39 -3.37 20.91
C ALA A 237 6.66 -4.00 22.28
N VAL A 238 7.91 -4.32 22.55
CA VAL A 238 8.37 -4.97 23.78
C VAL A 238 9.58 -4.23 24.30
N ASN A 239 9.58 -3.90 25.61
CA ASN A 239 10.67 -3.19 26.29
C ASN A 239 11.10 -1.88 25.60
N THR A 240 10.15 -1.19 24.97
CA THR A 240 10.33 0.14 24.37
C THR A 240 9.70 1.22 25.24
N ALA A 241 10.05 2.48 24.98
CA ALA A 241 9.46 3.63 25.65
C ALA A 241 9.08 4.71 24.63
N ALA A 242 7.96 5.39 24.83
CA ALA A 242 7.67 6.63 24.11
C ALA A 242 8.57 7.74 24.66
N VAL A 243 9.23 8.48 23.76
CA VAL A 243 10.17 9.56 24.06
C VAL A 243 9.92 10.73 23.11
N THR A 244 10.53 11.89 23.35
CA THR A 244 10.46 12.99 22.38
C THR A 244 11.10 12.60 21.05
N GLY A 245 10.34 12.75 19.96
CA GLY A 245 10.72 12.35 18.62
C GLY A 245 11.39 13.45 17.80
N ARG A 246 11.68 13.09 16.55
CA ARG A 246 12.05 14.05 15.50
C ARG A 246 10.84 14.89 15.12
N VAL A 247 9.68 14.23 15.02
CA VAL A 247 8.34 14.79 14.93
C VAL A 247 7.61 14.27 16.17
N ASN A 248 7.00 15.15 16.98
CA ASN A 248 6.21 14.74 18.16
C ASN A 248 6.90 13.72 19.09
N GLU A 249 6.47 12.45 19.09
CA GLU A 249 7.06 11.35 19.86
C GLU A 249 7.81 10.35 18.98
N ALA A 250 8.69 9.56 19.59
CA ALA A 250 9.42 8.48 18.94
C ALA A 250 9.44 7.24 19.83
N MET A 251 9.86 6.11 19.25
CA MET A 251 10.07 4.88 19.99
C MET A 251 11.54 4.75 20.42
N GLY A 252 11.76 4.63 21.73
CA GLY A 252 13.06 4.38 22.34
C GLY A 252 13.34 2.89 22.57
N PHE A 253 14.57 2.49 22.24
CA PHE A 253 15.10 1.13 22.33
C PHE A 253 16.29 1.11 23.30
N THR A 254 16.35 0.09 24.14
CA THR A 254 17.26 0.06 25.30
C THR A 254 18.59 -0.64 25.04
N GLY A 255 18.77 -1.26 23.87
CA GLY A 255 19.93 -2.12 23.60
C GLY A 255 19.83 -3.52 24.21
N SER A 256 18.71 -3.84 24.86
CA SER A 256 18.37 -5.19 25.35
C SER A 256 17.38 -5.88 24.39
N SER A 257 16.61 -6.88 24.84
CA SER A 257 15.50 -7.49 24.07
C SER A 257 14.32 -6.51 23.85
N SER A 258 14.60 -5.31 23.34
CA SER A 258 13.65 -4.26 23.01
C SER A 258 13.41 -4.20 21.52
N TYR A 259 12.16 -4.37 21.08
CA TYR A 259 11.84 -4.37 19.66
C TYR A 259 10.41 -3.90 19.39
N PHE A 260 10.20 -3.44 18.17
CA PHE A 260 8.91 -3.34 17.52
C PHE A 260 8.82 -4.40 16.41
N GLN A 261 7.64 -4.94 16.18
CA GLN A 261 7.41 -5.84 15.06
C GLN A 261 5.98 -5.71 14.50
N ALA A 262 5.83 -5.99 13.21
CA ALA A 262 4.54 -6.04 12.55
C ALA A 262 4.52 -7.13 11.47
N TYR A 263 3.33 -7.65 11.18
CA TYR A 263 3.07 -8.69 10.18
C TYR A 263 2.35 -8.10 8.96
N GLY A 264 2.45 -8.77 7.82
CA GLY A 264 1.70 -8.42 6.60
C GLY A 264 2.55 -7.82 5.47
N PHE A 265 3.88 -7.91 5.57
CA PHE A 265 4.80 -7.28 4.60
C PHE A 265 5.06 -8.11 3.34
N TYR A 266 4.02 -8.75 2.79
CA TYR A 266 4.10 -9.59 1.57
C TYR A 266 4.54 -8.83 0.31
N GLN A 267 4.36 -7.51 0.33
CA GLN A 267 4.64 -6.60 -0.78
C GLN A 267 5.96 -5.84 -0.62
N ALA A 268 6.61 -5.95 0.55
CA ALA A 268 8.01 -5.57 0.66
C ALA A 268 8.78 -6.60 -0.17
N GLY A 269 9.60 -6.15 -1.13
CA GLY A 269 9.98 -6.93 -2.32
C GLY A 269 10.79 -8.22 -2.13
N PHE A 270 10.85 -8.81 -0.92
CA PHE A 270 11.60 -10.00 -0.54
C PHE A 270 10.69 -11.24 -0.39
N GLY A 271 11.21 -12.43 -0.65
CA GLY A 271 10.47 -13.67 -0.49
C GLY A 271 9.37 -13.87 -1.53
N VAL A 272 8.11 -13.63 -1.14
CA VAL A 272 6.90 -13.97 -1.94
C VAL A 272 6.93 -13.30 -3.31
N ASN A 273 7.36 -12.04 -3.36
CA ASN A 273 7.45 -11.24 -4.57
C ASN A 273 8.88 -10.77 -4.81
N TYR A 274 9.82 -11.73 -4.93
CA TYR A 274 11.24 -11.45 -5.16
C TYR A 274 11.47 -10.47 -6.32
N ASN A 275 12.51 -9.64 -6.19
CA ASN A 275 12.90 -8.63 -7.17
C ASN A 275 11.83 -7.54 -7.46
N LYS A 276 10.79 -7.41 -6.63
CA LYS A 276 9.94 -6.22 -6.66
C LYS A 276 10.65 -5.03 -6.01
N PRO A 277 10.47 -3.82 -6.54
CA PRO A 277 11.03 -2.64 -5.92
C PRO A 277 10.40 -2.39 -4.54
N PHE A 278 11.15 -1.79 -3.63
CA PHE A 278 10.66 -1.39 -2.31
C PHE A 278 11.49 -0.23 -1.77
N SER A 279 11.00 0.42 -0.71
CA SER A 279 11.76 1.43 0.03
C SER A 279 11.42 1.38 1.52
N ILE A 280 12.41 1.62 2.38
CA ILE A 280 12.23 1.83 3.81
C ILE A 280 12.92 3.15 4.17
N SER A 281 12.19 4.09 4.75
CA SER A 281 12.72 5.37 5.24
C SER A 281 12.40 5.54 6.71
N MET A 282 13.31 6.15 7.48
CA MET A 282 13.09 6.44 8.90
C MET A 282 14.05 7.50 9.42
N TRP A 283 13.65 8.15 10.51
CA TRP A 283 14.54 8.93 11.36
C TRP A 283 15.11 8.06 12.48
N ILE A 284 16.42 8.13 12.69
CA ILE A 284 17.12 7.33 13.70
C ILE A 284 18.10 8.23 14.46
N SER A 285 18.14 8.12 15.79
CA SER A 285 19.20 8.68 16.62
C SER A 285 19.81 7.57 17.47
N VAL A 286 21.12 7.36 17.30
CA VAL A 286 21.87 6.23 17.85
C VAL A 286 22.54 6.63 19.16
N SER A 287 22.43 5.82 20.21
CA SER A 287 23.03 6.14 21.52
C SER A 287 24.36 5.44 21.79
N THR A 288 24.66 4.31 21.13
CA THR A 288 25.97 3.64 21.23
C THR A 288 26.43 3.06 19.89
N TYR A 289 27.74 2.87 19.73
CA TYR A 289 28.34 2.26 18.54
C TYR A 289 28.26 0.73 18.52
N THR A 290 27.41 0.11 19.34
CA THR A 290 27.30 -1.35 19.38
C THR A 290 26.80 -1.83 18.02
N SER A 291 27.53 -2.75 17.38
CA SER A 291 27.09 -3.36 16.13
C SER A 291 25.74 -4.06 16.35
N CYS A 292 24.73 -3.73 15.56
CA CYS A 292 23.37 -4.24 15.73
C CYS A 292 22.56 -4.22 14.43
N ALA A 293 21.52 -5.05 14.36
CA ALA A 293 20.49 -4.93 13.34
C ALA A 293 19.45 -3.91 13.79
N ILE A 294 19.13 -2.96 12.93
CA ILE A 294 18.06 -2.00 13.15
C ILE A 294 16.79 -2.49 12.47
N VAL A 295 16.87 -2.80 11.17
CA VAL A 295 15.76 -3.35 10.39
C VAL A 295 16.08 -4.79 10.04
N GLN A 296 15.18 -5.68 10.39
CA GLN A 296 15.16 -7.07 9.95
C GLN A 296 13.80 -7.40 9.35
N MET A 297 13.79 -8.35 8.42
CA MET A 297 12.57 -9.06 8.10
C MET A 297 12.72 -10.57 8.29
N SER A 298 11.62 -11.26 8.57
CA SER A 298 11.62 -12.71 8.79
C SER A 298 10.31 -13.41 8.44
N THR A 299 10.36 -14.74 8.36
CA THR A 299 9.20 -15.61 8.07
C THR A 299 8.29 -15.83 9.28
N THR A 300 8.77 -15.59 10.50
CA THR A 300 8.03 -15.80 11.75
C THR A 300 8.28 -14.68 12.74
N TYR A 301 7.39 -14.51 13.71
CA TYR A 301 7.53 -13.49 14.76
C TYR A 301 8.80 -13.65 15.62
N ASN A 302 9.41 -14.84 15.65
CA ASN A 302 10.62 -15.16 16.41
C ASN A 302 11.87 -15.37 15.54
N GLY A 303 11.85 -14.90 14.29
CA GLY A 303 13.06 -14.77 13.46
C GLY A 303 13.44 -15.94 12.56
N GLY A 304 12.56 -16.92 12.30
CA GLY A 304 12.79 -18.16 11.53
C GLY A 304 13.82 -18.11 10.38
N SER A 305 13.38 -18.04 9.12
CA SER A 305 14.26 -17.55 8.05
C SER A 305 14.18 -16.04 8.05
N CYS A 306 15.32 -15.37 8.10
CA CYS A 306 15.37 -13.94 8.34
C CYS A 306 16.46 -13.26 7.52
N PHE A 307 16.42 -11.94 7.55
CA PHE A 307 17.30 -11.11 6.80
C PHE A 307 17.52 -9.74 7.46
N ASN A 308 18.78 -9.42 7.80
CA ASN A 308 19.16 -8.12 8.34
C ASN A 308 19.34 -7.13 7.19
N MET A 309 18.60 -6.04 7.21
CA MET A 309 18.50 -5.10 6.10
C MET A 309 19.35 -3.85 6.31
N LEU A 310 19.17 -3.23 7.47
CA LEU A 310 19.84 -2.01 7.89
C LEU A 310 20.36 -2.19 9.31
N GLY A 311 21.55 -1.69 9.59
CA GLY A 311 22.15 -1.81 10.91
C GLY A 311 23.37 -0.93 11.10
N ILE A 312 24.03 -1.17 12.23
CA ILE A 312 25.28 -0.54 12.64
C ILE A 312 26.36 -1.59 12.59
N PHE A 313 27.50 -1.21 12.05
CA PHE A 313 28.73 -1.98 12.15
C PHE A 313 29.84 -1.13 12.74
N ALA A 314 30.45 -1.61 13.81
CA ALA A 314 31.60 -1.02 14.45
C ALA A 314 32.71 -2.06 14.60
N TYR A 315 33.90 -1.71 14.11
CA TYR A 315 35.12 -2.43 14.47
C TYR A 315 35.50 -2.08 15.91
N THR A 316 36.12 -3.02 16.63
CA THR A 316 36.65 -2.76 17.97
C THR A 316 37.59 -1.54 17.96
N GLY A 317 37.19 -0.46 18.65
CA GLY A 317 37.98 0.78 18.73
C GLY A 317 37.68 1.86 17.68
N ASN A 318 36.74 1.64 16.74
CA ASN A 318 36.32 2.62 15.74
C ASN A 318 34.91 3.17 16.02
N ALA A 319 34.59 4.33 15.43
CA ALA A 319 33.22 4.83 15.35
C ALA A 319 32.35 3.85 14.53
N GLY A 320 31.09 3.67 14.95
CA GLY A 320 30.12 2.88 14.20
C GLY A 320 29.78 3.56 12.87
N GLN A 321 29.44 2.76 11.86
CA GLN A 321 28.97 3.24 10.56
C GLN A 321 27.66 2.56 10.18
N TRP A 322 26.87 3.24 9.34
CA TRP A 322 25.67 2.67 8.75
C TRP A 322 26.01 1.52 7.81
N VAL A 323 25.22 0.45 7.85
CA VAL A 323 25.32 -0.64 6.89
C VAL A 323 23.94 -0.99 6.39
N ALA A 324 23.75 -0.89 5.07
CA ALA A 324 22.57 -1.41 4.39
C ALA A 324 23.00 -2.58 3.50
N GLN A 325 22.35 -3.73 3.61
CA GLN A 325 22.74 -4.93 2.87
C GLN A 325 21.53 -5.56 2.17
N GLY A 326 21.80 -6.38 1.15
CA GLY A 326 20.88 -7.38 0.58
C GLY A 326 20.97 -8.73 1.29
N TYR A 327 20.14 -9.72 0.91
CA TYR A 327 19.89 -10.98 1.65
C TYR A 327 21.15 -11.61 2.29
N ALA A 328 22.26 -11.61 1.56
CA ALA A 328 23.61 -11.82 2.08
C ALA A 328 24.63 -10.82 1.49
N TRP A 329 24.34 -10.32 0.28
CA TRP A 329 25.11 -9.38 -0.53
C TRP A 329 24.13 -8.75 -1.54
N PRO A 330 24.45 -7.63 -2.21
CA PRO A 330 25.52 -6.66 -1.94
C PRO A 330 25.29 -5.81 -0.68
N THR A 331 26.37 -5.18 -0.21
CA THR A 331 26.41 -4.36 1.00
C THR A 331 26.90 -2.95 0.66
N ILE A 332 26.22 -1.93 1.22
CA ILE A 332 26.62 -0.53 1.17
C ILE A 332 27.07 -0.12 2.57
N TYR A 333 28.32 0.35 2.68
CA TYR A 333 28.85 0.98 3.89
C TYR A 333 28.59 2.49 3.81
N GLY A 334 27.74 2.98 4.71
CA GLY A 334 27.38 4.38 4.82
C GLY A 334 28.41 5.23 5.55
N SER A 335 28.03 6.47 5.85
CA SER A 335 28.88 7.38 6.61
C SER A 335 29.09 6.89 8.06
N PRO A 336 30.14 7.38 8.75
CA PRO A 336 30.24 7.26 10.20
C PRO A 336 29.01 7.84 10.90
N ILE A 337 28.68 7.26 12.06
CA ILE A 337 27.55 7.66 12.90
C ILE A 337 28.01 8.74 13.88
N THR A 338 27.20 9.79 14.02
CA THR A 338 27.29 10.73 15.14
C THR A 338 26.23 10.36 16.18
N LEU A 339 26.66 10.05 17.40
CA LEU A 339 25.73 9.65 18.47
C LEU A 339 24.76 10.78 18.83
N ASN A 340 23.57 10.39 19.28
CA ASN A 340 22.50 11.25 19.78
C ASN A 340 22.11 12.37 18.81
N THR A 341 22.29 12.13 17.51
CA THR A 341 21.94 13.05 16.44
C THR A 341 20.96 12.36 15.50
N TRP A 342 19.85 13.03 15.22
CA TRP A 342 18.88 12.56 14.24
C TRP A 342 19.52 12.45 12.86
N THR A 343 19.45 11.26 12.28
CA THR A 343 19.87 10.95 10.92
C THR A 343 18.69 10.33 10.19
N HIS A 344 18.31 10.89 9.05
CA HIS A 344 17.32 10.26 8.18
C HIS A 344 18.02 9.25 7.29
N ILE A 345 17.54 8.01 7.27
CA ILE A 345 18.04 6.94 6.42
C ILE A 345 16.92 6.48 5.50
N SER A 346 17.16 6.48 4.19
CA SER A 346 16.33 5.76 3.22
C SER A 346 17.13 4.69 2.53
N TRP A 347 16.59 3.48 2.54
CA TRP A 347 17.12 2.33 1.84
C TRP A 347 16.10 1.85 0.81
N THR A 348 16.46 1.95 -0.46
CA THR A 348 15.57 1.64 -1.59
C THR A 348 16.14 0.51 -2.42
N PHE A 349 15.27 -0.14 -3.19
CA PHE A 349 15.64 -1.16 -4.15
C PHE A 349 14.79 -1.08 -5.41
N SER A 350 15.44 -1.27 -6.55
CA SER A 350 14.81 -1.70 -7.80
C SER A 350 15.76 -2.61 -8.57
N LEU A 351 15.25 -3.32 -9.59
CA LEU A 351 16.11 -4.14 -10.44
C LEU A 351 17.18 -3.31 -11.16
N THR A 352 16.80 -2.15 -11.69
CA THR A 352 17.69 -1.26 -12.46
C THR A 352 18.81 -0.71 -11.61
N ASP A 353 18.46 -0.26 -10.40
CA ASP A 353 19.37 0.50 -9.55
C ASP A 353 19.95 -0.33 -8.41
N GLY A 354 19.55 -1.59 -8.26
CA GLY A 354 19.87 -2.41 -7.10
C GLY A 354 19.49 -1.72 -5.81
N TYR A 355 20.30 -1.90 -4.76
CA TYR A 355 20.09 -1.16 -3.52
C TYR A 355 20.66 0.25 -3.65
N ARG A 356 19.94 1.23 -3.09
CA ARG A 356 20.45 2.58 -2.85
C ARG A 356 20.32 2.96 -1.40
N LEU A 357 21.31 3.71 -0.92
CA LEU A 357 21.30 4.33 0.39
C LEU A 357 21.27 5.85 0.23
N TYR A 358 20.39 6.49 0.99
CA TYR A 358 20.34 7.94 1.16
C TYR A 358 20.51 8.26 2.63
N ILE A 359 21.25 9.33 2.93
CA ILE A 359 21.51 9.80 4.28
C ILE A 359 21.15 11.28 4.33
N ASN A 360 20.29 11.67 5.26
CA ASN A 360 19.79 13.06 5.43
C ASN A 360 19.21 13.65 4.14
N GLY A 361 18.44 12.84 3.40
CA GLY A 361 17.80 13.26 2.16
C GLY A 361 18.71 13.25 0.93
N VAL A 362 20.01 12.96 1.09
CA VAL A 362 21.00 13.03 0.03
C VAL A 362 21.41 11.63 -0.41
N TYR A 363 21.51 11.41 -1.72
CA TYR A 363 22.02 10.16 -2.30
C TYR A 363 23.44 9.89 -1.79
N TYR A 364 23.67 8.68 -1.29
CA TYR A 364 24.97 8.26 -0.78
C TYR A 364 25.66 7.29 -1.74
N ALA A 365 25.03 6.13 -2.01
CA ALA A 365 25.62 5.11 -2.88
C ALA A 365 24.56 4.16 -3.44
N THR A 366 24.97 3.39 -4.45
CA THR A 366 24.20 2.32 -5.08
C THR A 366 25.07 1.10 -5.32
N THR A 367 24.44 -0.08 -5.37
CA THR A 367 25.11 -1.30 -5.84
C THR A 367 25.08 -1.45 -7.36
N GLY A 368 24.30 -0.62 -8.06
CA GLY A 368 23.94 -0.83 -9.47
C GLY A 368 23.00 -2.03 -9.63
N TYR A 369 22.67 -2.35 -10.89
CA TYR A 369 21.77 -3.46 -11.24
C TYR A 369 22.02 -4.69 -10.37
N TYR A 370 20.97 -5.14 -9.70
CA TYR A 370 21.03 -6.31 -8.84
C TYR A 370 19.72 -7.06 -8.88
N SER A 371 19.84 -8.38 -9.00
CA SER A 371 18.73 -9.32 -8.83
C SER A 371 19.19 -10.41 -7.88
N TYR A 372 18.35 -10.76 -6.92
CA TYR A 372 18.62 -11.91 -6.06
C TYR A 372 17.71 -13.07 -6.43
N GLY A 373 18.21 -14.28 -6.18
CA GLY A 373 17.41 -15.50 -6.29
C GLY A 373 16.35 -15.55 -5.19
N GLY A 374 15.19 -16.14 -5.49
CA GLY A 374 14.11 -16.26 -4.52
C GLY A 374 14.55 -17.00 -3.26
N THR A 375 14.12 -16.53 -2.09
CA THR A 375 14.27 -17.25 -0.82
C THR A 375 13.13 -18.26 -0.68
N SER A 376 13.39 -19.42 -0.08
CA SER A 376 12.31 -20.33 0.32
C SER A 376 11.54 -19.72 1.49
N GLY A 377 10.25 -19.43 1.29
CA GLY A 377 9.35 -18.98 2.36
C GLY A 377 8.98 -17.49 2.27
N ALA A 378 7.79 -17.19 2.78
CA ALA A 378 7.23 -15.85 2.82
C ALA A 378 7.88 -15.05 3.96
N ILE A 379 8.77 -14.12 3.63
CA ILE A 379 9.29 -13.13 4.59
C ILE A 379 8.23 -12.05 4.75
N THR A 380 7.55 -12.02 5.89
CA THR A 380 6.28 -11.27 6.07
C THR A 380 6.24 -10.44 7.34
N TRP A 381 7.21 -10.62 8.22
CA TRP A 381 7.39 -9.84 9.43
C TRP A 381 8.48 -8.80 9.21
N ILE A 382 8.24 -7.57 9.66
CA ILE A 382 9.29 -6.57 9.87
C ILE A 382 9.58 -6.48 11.37
N GLN A 383 10.85 -6.34 11.71
CA GLN A 383 11.33 -6.16 13.08
C GLN A 383 12.27 -4.96 13.15
N ILE A 384 12.09 -4.16 14.20
CA ILE A 384 12.88 -2.97 14.50
C ILE A 384 13.46 -3.08 15.91
N GLY A 385 14.77 -2.92 16.08
CA GLY A 385 15.39 -2.63 17.38
C GLY A 385 16.03 -3.80 18.17
N TYR A 386 15.61 -5.06 18.01
CA TYR A 386 16.32 -6.23 18.56
C TYR A 386 16.01 -7.47 17.74
N ASN A 387 16.95 -8.42 17.70
CA ASN A 387 16.95 -9.49 16.72
C ASN A 387 17.22 -10.86 17.34
N PHE A 388 16.43 -11.84 16.90
CA PHE A 388 16.63 -13.27 17.13
C PHE A 388 17.85 -13.78 16.33
N ALA A 389 18.13 -15.09 16.31
CA ALA A 389 19.33 -15.58 15.63
C ALA A 389 19.18 -15.51 14.10
N CYS A 390 19.86 -14.55 13.45
CA CYS A 390 19.91 -14.42 12.00
C CYS A 390 21.33 -14.55 11.42
N THR A 391 21.51 -15.31 10.35
CA THR A 391 22.82 -15.41 9.71
C THR A 391 23.09 -14.16 8.86
N SER A 392 24.05 -13.35 9.26
CA SER A 392 24.49 -12.16 8.51
C SER A 392 25.99 -11.97 8.69
N ALA A 393 26.69 -11.65 7.58
CA ALA A 393 28.14 -11.51 7.57
C ALA A 393 28.63 -10.14 8.08
N TYR A 394 27.77 -9.11 8.07
CA TYR A 394 28.18 -7.72 8.31
C TYR A 394 27.40 -7.03 9.43
N ILE A 395 26.12 -7.38 9.62
CA ILE A 395 25.26 -6.85 10.67
C ILE A 395 25.08 -7.92 11.76
N SER A 396 25.47 -7.63 13.00
CA SER A 396 25.28 -8.52 14.15
C SER A 396 23.87 -8.43 14.73
N ASN A 397 23.37 -9.53 15.33
CA ASN A 397 22.04 -9.58 15.95
C ASN A 397 22.01 -9.02 17.39
N ALA A 398 22.79 -7.98 17.68
CA ALA A 398 22.68 -7.31 18.97
C ALA A 398 21.47 -6.36 19.00
N GLY A 399 21.06 -5.95 20.20
CA GLY A 399 20.02 -4.94 20.38
C GLY A 399 20.49 -3.56 19.98
N PHE A 400 19.65 -2.84 19.24
CA PHE A 400 19.82 -1.42 18.97
C PHE A 400 19.51 -0.61 20.22
N GLN A 401 20.34 0.39 20.48
CA GLN A 401 20.16 1.36 21.54
C GLN A 401 20.09 2.77 20.96
N GLY A 402 18.94 3.41 21.12
CA GLY A 402 18.65 4.69 20.50
C GLY A 402 17.15 4.90 20.36
N ILE A 403 16.78 5.81 19.47
CA ILE A 403 15.39 6.20 19.23
C ILE A 403 15.13 6.19 17.72
N ILE A 404 13.94 5.73 17.31
CA ILE A 404 13.51 5.66 15.91
C ILE A 404 12.14 6.30 15.79
N ASP A 405 11.94 7.00 14.69
CA ASP A 405 10.76 7.80 14.40
C ASP A 405 10.42 7.73 12.90
N GLU A 406 9.16 8.00 12.54
CA GLU A 406 8.72 8.24 11.17
C GLU A 406 9.11 7.13 10.18
N ILE A 407 8.69 5.88 10.44
CA ILE A 407 9.02 4.74 9.56
C ILE A 407 8.02 4.66 8.41
N TYR A 408 8.51 4.80 7.17
CA TYR A 408 7.74 4.59 5.94
C TYR A 408 8.24 3.35 5.19
N VAL A 409 7.32 2.47 4.81
CA VAL A 409 7.63 1.28 3.98
C VAL A 409 6.80 1.32 2.70
N HIS A 410 7.46 1.28 1.54
CA HIS A 410 6.81 1.33 0.22
C HIS A 410 7.08 0.06 -0.60
N ASN A 411 6.12 -0.31 -1.45
CA ASN A 411 6.22 -1.41 -2.44
C ASN A 411 6.87 -0.95 -3.78
N ARG A 412 7.59 0.17 -3.74
CA ARG A 412 8.27 0.78 -4.90
C ARG A 412 9.55 1.45 -4.47
N GLU A 413 10.41 1.73 -5.43
CA GLU A 413 11.52 2.65 -5.25
C GLU A 413 10.94 4.07 -5.22
N ILE A 414 11.15 4.78 -4.11
CA ILE A 414 10.81 6.20 -4.01
C ILE A 414 11.89 7.03 -4.68
N THR A 415 11.49 8.15 -5.26
CA THR A 415 12.39 9.08 -5.96
C THR A 415 13.26 9.87 -4.97
N ALA A 416 14.39 10.41 -5.44
CA ALA A 416 15.23 11.28 -4.61
C ALA A 416 14.47 12.51 -4.06
N ALA A 417 13.49 13.04 -4.80
CA ALA A 417 12.65 14.14 -4.33
C ALA A 417 11.75 13.71 -3.16
N GLU A 418 11.18 12.49 -3.21
CA GLU A 418 10.39 11.94 -2.12
C GLU A 418 11.27 11.64 -0.90
N VAL A 419 12.47 11.09 -1.09
CA VAL A 419 13.46 10.91 -0.01
C VAL A 419 13.81 12.24 0.66
N SER A 420 14.04 13.28 -0.13
CA SER A 420 14.32 14.63 0.39
C SER A 420 13.13 15.21 1.15
N ALA A 421 11.90 14.93 0.75
CA ALA A 421 10.71 15.39 1.47
C ALA A 421 10.58 14.69 2.83
N LEU A 422 10.77 13.37 2.91
CA LEU A 422 10.76 12.61 4.17
C LEU A 422 11.90 13.03 5.12
N ALA A 423 13.04 13.44 4.57
CA ALA A 423 14.17 13.97 5.34
C ALA A 423 13.97 15.42 5.84
N ASN A 424 12.85 16.07 5.50
CA ASN A 424 12.53 17.43 5.94
C ASN A 424 11.03 17.51 6.33
N PRO A 425 10.61 16.76 7.36
CA PRO A 425 9.22 16.67 7.79
C PRO A 425 8.69 17.97 8.41
#